data_AF-A0A3F2RMB5-F1
#
_entry.id   AF-A0A3F2RMB5-F1
#
_cell.length_a   1.000
_cell.length_b   1.000
_cell.length_c   1.000
_cell.angle_alpha   90.00
_cell.angle_beta   90.00
_cell.angle_gamma   90.00
#
_symmetry.space_group_name_H-M   'P 1'
#
loop_
_entity.id
_entity.type
_entity.pdbx_description
1 polymer ?
#
loop_
_entity_poly.entity_id
_entity_poly.type
_entity_poly.pdbx_seq_one_letter_code
_entity_poly.pdbx_strand_id
1 'polypeptide(L)'
;TFTDRQRQDEQVKARISERLVQSGEKERLKELLRLKLVECGWRDEMKLHCKEVIRNKGIDQVTVEDLIEEITPKGRASVPEGVKNDLLEKIKAFIEKEADSSS
;
A
#
# COMPACT_ATOMS: atom_id res chain seq x y z
N THR A 1 22.32 -25.21 -3.07
CA THR A 1 23.14 -24.27 -2.27
C THR A 1 22.26 -23.15 -1.74
N PHE A 2 22.70 -22.36 -0.75
CA PHE A 2 21.89 -21.24 -0.20
C PHE A 2 21.41 -20.27 -1.30
N THR A 3 22.26 -20.04 -2.31
CA THR A 3 21.98 -19.23 -3.50
C THR A 3 20.89 -19.84 -4.41
N ASP A 4 20.77 -21.16 -4.48
CA ASP A 4 19.70 -21.81 -5.26
C ASP A 4 18.32 -21.61 -4.62
N ARG A 5 18.24 -21.69 -3.29
CA ARG A 5 17.00 -21.43 -2.54
C ARG A 5 16.57 -19.97 -2.69
N GLN A 6 17.49 -19.02 -2.59
CA GLN A 6 17.19 -17.60 -2.83
C GLN A 6 16.66 -17.33 -4.24
N ARG A 7 17.30 -17.91 -5.26
CA ARG A 7 16.84 -17.76 -6.66
C ARG A 7 15.45 -18.35 -6.86
N GLN A 8 15.16 -19.50 -6.25
CA GLN A 8 13.84 -20.11 -6.30
C GLN A 8 12.78 -19.24 -5.62
N ASP A 9 13.08 -18.68 -4.45
CA ASP A 9 12.17 -17.78 -3.73
C ASP A 9 11.87 -16.51 -4.53
N GLU A 10 12.88 -15.93 -5.19
CA GLU A 10 12.71 -14.77 -6.08
C GLU A 10 11.83 -15.10 -7.29
N GLN A 11 12.04 -16.26 -7.93
CA GLN A 11 11.20 -16.70 -9.05
C GLN A 11 9.74 -16.91 -8.63
N VAL A 12 9.50 -17.49 -7.46
CA VAL A 12 8.15 -17.67 -6.91
C VAL A 12 7.50 -16.31 -6.63
N LYS A 13 8.22 -15.39 -5.99
CA LYS A 13 7.73 -14.02 -5.74
C LYS A 13 7.39 -13.29 -7.04
N ALA A 14 8.22 -13.42 -8.07
CA ALA A 14 8.00 -12.77 -9.37
C ALA A 14 6.73 -13.31 -10.04
N ARG A 15 6.56 -14.63 -10.10
CA ARG A 15 5.37 -15.29 -10.66
C ARG A 15 4.09 -14.88 -9.93
N ILE A 16 4.11 -14.90 -8.61
CA ILE A 16 2.98 -14.46 -7.78
C ILE A 16 2.66 -12.98 -8.04
N SER A 17 3.68 -12.12 -8.10
CA SER A 17 3.50 -10.69 -8.34
C SER A 17 2.88 -10.42 -9.72
N GLU A 18 3.28 -11.18 -10.73
CA GLU A 18 2.67 -11.12 -12.07
C GLU A 18 1.21 -11.56 -12.04
N ARG A 19 0.89 -12.69 -11.39
CA ARG A 19 -0.49 -13.19 -11.24
C ARG A 19 -1.37 -12.22 -10.46
N LEU A 20 -0.85 -11.55 -9.45
CA LEU A 20 -1.56 -10.51 -8.70
C LEU A 20 -2.00 -9.36 -9.61
N VAL A 21 -1.18 -9.01 -10.62
CA VAL A 21 -1.52 -7.99 -11.62
C VAL A 21 -2.51 -8.54 -12.65
N GLN A 22 -2.20 -9.68 -13.28
CA GLN A 22 -2.99 -10.23 -14.38
C GLN A 22 -4.42 -10.64 -13.96
N SER A 23 -4.59 -11.13 -12.73
CA SER A 23 -5.92 -11.49 -12.17
C SER A 23 -6.77 -10.27 -11.78
N GLY A 24 -6.21 -9.06 -11.85
CA GLY A 24 -6.83 -7.84 -11.35
C GLY A 24 -6.86 -7.73 -9.81
N GLU A 25 -6.31 -8.69 -9.07
CA GLU A 25 -6.33 -8.69 -7.61
C GLU A 25 -5.59 -7.47 -7.03
N LYS A 26 -4.50 -7.03 -7.67
CA LYS A 26 -3.80 -5.81 -7.29
C LYS A 26 -4.70 -4.58 -7.28
N GLU A 27 -5.59 -4.44 -8.26
CA GLU A 27 -6.50 -3.29 -8.31
C GLU A 27 -7.64 -3.43 -7.30
N ARG A 28 -8.15 -4.64 -7.08
CA ARG A 28 -9.12 -4.93 -6.00
C ARG A 28 -8.55 -4.59 -4.61
N LEU A 29 -7.29 -4.97 -4.34
CA LEU A 29 -6.61 -4.66 -3.08
C LEU A 29 -6.35 -3.16 -2.90
N LYS A 30 -5.98 -2.45 -3.98
CA LYS A 30 -5.85 -0.98 -3.94
C LYS A 30 -7.18 -0.31 -3.62
N GLU A 31 -8.28 -0.76 -4.23
CA GLU A 31 -9.60 -0.19 -3.99
C GLU A 31 -10.06 -0.44 -2.55
N LEU A 32 -9.85 -1.66 -2.05
CA LEU A 32 -10.10 -1.98 -0.65
C LEU A 32 -9.28 -1.10 0.30
N LEU A 33 -7.99 -0.91 0.02
CA LEU A 33 -7.14 -0.02 0.80
C LEU A 33 -7.71 1.41 0.81
N ARG A 34 -8.09 1.95 -0.36
CA ARG A 34 -8.69 3.29 -0.46
C ARG A 34 -9.95 3.39 0.38
N LEU A 35 -10.86 2.43 0.29
CA LEU A 35 -12.10 2.37 1.05
C LEU A 35 -11.82 2.36 2.56
N LYS A 36 -10.94 1.48 3.02
CA LYS A 36 -10.57 1.39 4.44
C LYS A 36 -9.94 2.68 4.98
N LEU A 37 -9.07 3.32 4.20
CA LEU A 37 -8.45 4.59 4.59
C LEU A 37 -9.46 5.75 4.64
N VAL A 38 -10.56 5.67 3.88
CA VAL A 38 -11.66 6.63 4.00
C VAL A 38 -12.50 6.31 5.24
N GLU A 39 -12.91 5.06 5.42
CA GLU A 39 -13.75 4.62 6.53
C GLU A 39 -13.11 4.85 7.90
N CYS A 40 -11.80 4.63 8.03
CA CYS A 40 -11.08 4.88 9.28
C CYS A 40 -10.69 6.35 9.49
N GLY A 41 -11.13 7.26 8.62
CA GLY A 41 -10.88 8.70 8.72
C GLY A 41 -9.47 9.16 8.30
N TRP A 42 -8.58 8.26 7.90
CA TRP A 42 -7.19 8.58 7.53
C TRP A 42 -7.13 9.62 6.41
N ARG A 43 -8.00 9.50 5.39
CA ARG A 43 -8.03 10.45 4.27
C ARG A 43 -8.31 11.87 4.73
N ASP A 44 -9.22 12.05 5.68
CA ASP A 44 -9.58 13.38 6.17
C ASP A 44 -8.53 13.93 7.13
N GLU A 45 -7.91 13.08 7.95
CA GLU A 45 -6.73 13.45 8.75
C GLU A 45 -5.60 13.98 7.85
N MET A 46 -5.29 13.29 6.75
CA MET A 46 -4.21 13.72 5.84
C MET A 46 -4.54 15.02 5.11
N LYS A 47 -5.81 15.25 4.75
CA LYS A 47 -6.23 16.55 4.19
C LYS A 47 -6.10 17.67 5.21
N LEU A 48 -6.48 17.43 6.48
CA LEU A 48 -6.35 18.43 7.54
C LEU A 48 -4.87 18.78 7.75
N HIS A 49 -4.01 17.77 7.82
CA HIS A 49 -2.58 17.99 7.95
C HIS A 49 -2.00 18.75 6.75
N CYS A 50 -2.40 18.42 5.52
CA CYS A 50 -2.00 19.16 4.33
C CYS A 50 -2.36 20.65 4.42
N LYS A 51 -3.58 20.96 4.86
CA LYS A 51 -4.03 22.35 5.06
C LYS A 51 -3.21 23.07 6.12
N GLU A 52 -2.83 22.40 7.19
CA GLU A 52 -1.96 22.97 8.23
C GLU A 52 -0.56 23.28 7.70
N VAL A 53 0.03 22.38 6.92
CA VAL A 53 1.33 22.61 6.27
C VAL A 53 1.28 23.82 5.35
N ILE A 54 0.26 23.91 4.49
CA ILE A 54 0.06 25.07 3.59
C ILE A 54 -0.12 26.36 4.40
N ARG A 55 -0.93 26.33 5.47
CA ARG A 55 -1.16 27.50 6.33
C ARG A 55 0.13 27.97 7.02
N ASN A 56 0.95 27.03 7.49
CA ASN A 56 2.16 27.34 8.25
C ASN A 56 3.31 27.82 7.35
N LYS A 57 3.44 27.26 6.13
CA LYS A 57 4.48 27.68 5.16
C LYS A 57 4.06 28.91 4.33
N GLY A 58 2.75 29.10 4.12
CA GLY A 58 2.19 30.12 3.24
C GLY A 58 1.92 29.53 1.84
N ILE A 59 0.74 29.83 1.28
CA ILE A 59 0.28 29.21 0.03
C ILE A 59 1.18 29.53 -1.18
N ASP A 60 1.78 30.73 -1.21
CA ASP A 60 2.68 31.16 -2.28
C ASP A 60 4.11 30.61 -2.13
N GLN A 61 4.41 29.92 -1.03
CA GLN A 61 5.74 29.46 -0.65
C GLN A 61 5.87 27.92 -0.64
N VAL A 62 4.80 27.19 -0.99
CA VAL A 62 4.77 25.74 -0.91
C VAL A 62 4.46 25.12 -2.26
N THR A 63 5.32 24.22 -2.72
CA THR A 63 5.10 23.44 -3.94
C THR A 63 4.35 22.14 -3.63
N VAL A 64 3.87 21.45 -4.66
CA VAL A 64 3.26 20.12 -4.49
C VAL A 64 4.29 19.12 -4.00
N GLU A 65 5.53 19.22 -4.48
CA GLU A 65 6.67 18.40 -4.07
C GLU A 65 6.96 18.57 -2.57
N ASP A 66 7.00 19.81 -2.07
CA ASP A 66 7.19 20.09 -0.64
C ASP A 66 6.07 19.46 0.22
N LEU A 67 4.83 19.49 -0.28
CA LEU A 67 3.70 18.85 0.41
C LEU A 67 3.83 17.33 0.41
N ILE A 68 4.28 16.73 -0.69
CA ILE A 68 4.51 15.28 -0.77
C ILE A 68 5.59 14.88 0.23
N GLU A 69 6.71 15.60 0.28
CA GLU A 69 7.81 15.31 1.20
C GLU A 69 7.39 15.41 2.67
N GLU A 70 6.57 16.41 3.01
CA GLU A 70 6.09 16.62 4.38
C GLU A 70 5.00 15.60 4.80
N ILE A 71 4.03 15.34 3.92
CA ILE A 71 2.84 14.55 4.27
C ILE A 71 3.11 13.05 4.17
N THR A 72 3.99 12.60 3.27
CA THR A 72 4.23 11.17 3.02
C THR A 72 4.70 10.41 4.26
N PRO A 73 5.68 10.89 5.05
CA PRO A 73 6.11 10.21 6.27
C PRO A 73 4.96 10.02 7.26
N LYS A 74 4.19 11.09 7.54
CA LYS A 74 3.03 11.03 8.43
C LYS A 74 1.98 10.07 7.89
N GLY A 75 1.63 10.19 6.62
CA GLY A 75 0.63 9.35 5.96
C GLY A 75 0.96 7.86 6.05
N ARG A 76 2.24 7.48 5.86
CA ARG A 76 2.67 6.08 6.01
C ARG A 76 2.63 5.61 7.46
N ALA A 77 3.02 6.47 8.41
CA ALA A 77 3.05 6.14 9.83
C ALA A 77 1.64 6.01 10.43
N SER A 78 0.68 6.83 9.98
CA SER A 78 -0.68 6.88 10.52
C SER A 78 -1.62 5.81 9.97
N VAL A 79 -1.20 4.99 9.00
CA VAL A 79 -2.02 3.87 8.54
C VAL A 79 -2.22 2.86 9.69
N PRO A 80 -3.47 2.62 10.14
CA PRO A 80 -3.75 1.73 11.26
C PRO A 80 -3.28 0.29 10.98
N GLU A 81 -2.83 -0.39 12.03
CA GLU A 81 -2.36 -1.78 11.92
C GLU A 81 -3.45 -2.73 11.42
N GLY A 82 -4.71 -2.52 11.85
CA GLY A 82 -5.86 -3.29 11.34
C GLY A 82 -6.00 -3.24 9.82
N VAL A 83 -5.80 -2.07 9.20
CA VAL A 83 -5.85 -1.92 7.73
C VAL A 83 -4.70 -2.69 7.06
N LYS A 84 -3.51 -2.67 7.65
CA LYS A 84 -2.35 -3.42 7.15
C LYS A 84 -2.58 -4.92 7.26
N ASN A 85 -3.10 -5.39 8.40
CA ASN A 85 -3.37 -6.79 8.67
C ASN A 85 -4.45 -7.34 7.72
N ASP A 86 -5.55 -6.62 7.52
CA ASP A 86 -6.61 -7.02 6.60
C ASP A 86 -6.12 -7.19 5.15
N LEU A 87 -5.23 -6.30 4.69
CA LEU A 87 -4.63 -6.42 3.37
C LEU A 87 -3.64 -7.59 3.30
N LEU A 88 -2.84 -7.78 4.34
CA LEU A 88 -1.89 -8.89 4.41
C LEU A 88 -2.61 -10.24 4.38
N GLU A 89 -3.72 -10.38 5.09
CA GLU A 89 -4.56 -11.59 5.07
C GLU A 89 -5.10 -11.88 3.67
N LYS A 90 -5.58 -10.86 2.95
CA LYS A 90 -6.06 -11.04 1.56
C LYS A 90 -4.95 -11.40 0.59
N ILE A 91 -3.76 -10.81 0.75
CA ILE A 91 -2.58 -11.19 -0.04
C ILE A 91 -2.19 -12.64 0.23
N LYS A 92 -2.17 -13.08 1.50
CA LYS A 92 -1.90 -14.49 1.87
C LYS A 92 -2.92 -15.44 1.25
N ALA A 93 -4.21 -15.15 1.39
CA ALA A 93 -5.28 -15.95 0.82
C ALA A 93 -5.18 -16.05 -0.72
N PHE A 94 -4.77 -14.96 -1.39
CA PHE A 94 -4.50 -14.99 -2.82
C PHE A 94 -3.32 -15.92 -3.16
N ILE A 95 -2.21 -15.80 -2.42
CA ILE A 95 -1.03 -16.64 -2.64
C ILE A 95 -1.36 -18.13 -2.46
N GLU A 96 -2.10 -18.49 -1.41
CA GLU A 96 -2.54 -19.86 -1.14
C GLU A 96 -3.37 -20.40 -2.31
N LYS A 97 -4.35 -19.61 -2.79
CA LYS A 97 -5.17 -19.97 -3.96
C LYS A 97 -4.35 -20.16 -5.25
N GLU A 98 -3.35 -19.32 -5.49
CA GLU A 98 -2.49 -19.44 -6.67
C GLU A 98 -1.54 -20.64 -6.60
N ALA A 99 -1.14 -21.04 -5.39
CA ALA A 99 -0.36 -22.26 -5.16
C ALA A 99 -1.19 -23.53 -5.43
N ASP A 100 -2.44 -23.56 -4.96
CA ASP A 100 -3.36 -24.69 -5.15
C ASP A 100 -3.79 -24.86 -6.61
N SER A 101 -3.96 -23.76 -7.36
CA SER A 101 -4.34 -23.80 -8.78
C SER A 101 -3.18 -24.08 -9.74
N SER A 102 -1.95 -24.11 -9.24
CA SER A 102 -0.74 -24.47 -9.99
C SER A 102 -0.26 -25.89 -9.71
N SER A 103 -0.99 -26.66 -8.89
CA SER A 103 -0.75 -28.07 -8.55
C SER A 103 -1.69 -28.99 -9.32
#